data_AF-A0A7W9GT84-F1
#
_entry.id   AF-A0A7W9GT84-F1
#
_cell.length_a   1.000
_cell.length_b   1.000
_cell.length_c   1.000
_cell.angle_alpha   90.00
_cell.angle_beta   90.00
_cell.angle_gamma   90.00
#
_symmetry.space_group_name_H-M   'P 1'
#
loop_
_entity.id
_entity.type
_entity.pdbx_description
1 polymer ?
#
loop_
_entity_poly.entity_id
_entity_poly.type
_entity_poly.pdbx_seq_one_letter_code
_entity_poly.pdbx_strand_id
1 'polypeptide(L)'
;MQSVSSASGRTLIAVVLTLVLAACGSRTASTEDDQKGWPAQDVIAADARALPGVDDVTVKYLDPDGEEHAELPDTLAERDGWTLRLDVVHGAEYGAGWAVEAIDDLREGLLDGRPEPTAPRLEVWLHPVTPTASEISVRAYPMDDDGAQLRAAFVLAATPGVVQAVFDGETADVRVADASDLAKVADVAAVQDTGVDVVRVLDDDDAALAIADVPPRPPYVPSPDRPANWPADPSAPDCDPADLRLEITGGDAAAGSRYLFLGATNTGAAPCALQGRPALTFRTLAEEPLAVAVTPSTLTPDVPRLVVPPGARAAAMVDWNAMPTAGNPDLTYEVVLAPWDGAPATELPLTSGIIEGRGPQTYLDIVDGGEVASTAWQPDGTQF
;
A
#
# COMPACT_ATOMS: atom_id res chain seq x y z
N MET A 1 -23.13 -44.20 23.41
CA MET A 1 -23.17 -43.82 24.84
C MET A 1 -21.76 -43.38 25.20
N GLN A 2 -21.40 -42.14 25.51
CA GLN A 2 -22.12 -40.91 25.86
C GLN A 2 -21.52 -39.75 25.06
N SER A 3 -22.37 -38.83 24.62
CA SER A 3 -22.02 -37.53 24.04
C SER A 3 -21.56 -36.61 25.18
N VAL A 4 -20.37 -36.01 25.04
CA VAL A 4 -19.93 -34.90 25.89
C VAL A 4 -19.80 -33.67 25.00
N SER A 5 -20.74 -32.76 25.18
CA SER A 5 -20.85 -31.45 24.56
C SER A 5 -19.80 -30.52 25.17
N SER A 6 -18.83 -30.06 24.38
CA SER A 6 -17.94 -28.96 24.78
C SER A 6 -18.50 -27.64 24.26
N ALA A 7 -18.97 -26.81 25.19
CA ALA A 7 -19.43 -25.45 24.94
C ALA A 7 -18.26 -24.57 24.47
N SER A 8 -18.45 -23.89 23.34
CA SER A 8 -17.59 -22.78 22.90
C SER A 8 -17.76 -21.60 23.86
N GLY A 9 -16.74 -21.34 24.67
CA GLY A 9 -16.58 -20.08 25.39
C GLY A 9 -16.16 -18.99 24.42
N ARG A 10 -17.11 -18.15 23.99
CA ARG A 10 -16.83 -16.86 23.37
C ARG A 10 -16.42 -15.89 24.49
N THR A 11 -15.13 -15.62 24.59
CA THR A 11 -14.60 -14.53 25.41
C THR A 11 -14.93 -13.21 24.71
N LEU A 12 -15.98 -12.55 25.19
CA LEU A 12 -16.25 -11.13 24.95
C LEU A 12 -15.10 -10.32 25.56
N ILE A 13 -14.27 -9.71 24.73
CA ILE A 13 -13.43 -8.59 25.15
C ILE A 13 -14.31 -7.34 25.03
N ALA A 14 -14.79 -6.88 26.18
CA ALA A 14 -15.39 -5.57 26.35
C ALA A 14 -14.26 -4.54 26.43
N VAL A 15 -14.14 -3.67 25.42
CA VAL A 15 -13.38 -2.42 25.52
C VAL A 15 -14.38 -1.26 25.61
N VAL A 16 -14.59 -0.83 26.85
CA VAL A 16 -14.66 0.56 27.31
C VAL A 16 -15.06 1.59 26.24
N LEU A 17 -16.36 1.64 25.94
CA LEU A 17 -17.03 2.85 25.45
C LEU A 17 -16.98 3.90 26.57
N THR A 18 -16.20 4.96 26.38
CA THR A 18 -16.27 6.14 27.24
C THR A 18 -16.27 7.40 26.37
N LEU A 19 -17.48 7.88 26.13
CA LEU A 19 -17.85 9.31 26.17
C LEU A 19 -17.25 10.27 25.13
N VAL A 20 -17.90 10.36 23.97
CA VAL A 20 -18.27 11.67 23.40
C VAL A 20 -19.75 11.90 23.71
N LEU A 21 -19.99 12.55 24.85
CA LEU A 21 -21.30 13.12 25.16
C LEU A 21 -21.50 14.37 24.28
N ALA A 22 -22.61 14.37 23.54
CA ALA A 22 -23.44 15.55 23.30
C ALA A 22 -22.80 16.75 22.57
N ALA A 23 -22.68 16.63 21.26
CA ALA A 23 -23.05 17.71 20.34
C ALA A 23 -24.12 17.26 19.33
N CYS A 24 -24.98 16.31 19.71
CA CYS A 24 -26.32 16.22 19.14
C CYS A 24 -27.15 17.40 19.67
N GLY A 25 -26.78 18.62 19.27
CA GLY A 25 -27.75 19.69 19.22
C GLY A 25 -28.80 19.22 18.23
N SER A 26 -30.01 18.96 18.71
CA SER A 26 -31.18 18.86 17.86
C SER A 26 -31.14 20.07 16.92
N ARG A 27 -30.75 19.87 15.65
CA ARG A 27 -30.93 20.86 14.59
C ARG A 27 -32.43 21.10 14.55
N THR A 28 -32.90 22.13 15.26
CA THR A 28 -34.24 22.64 15.11
C THR A 28 -34.33 23.11 13.67
N ALA A 29 -34.92 22.29 12.81
CA ALA A 29 -35.25 22.64 11.44
C ALA A 29 -36.10 23.92 11.47
N SER A 30 -35.46 25.06 11.22
CA SER A 30 -36.17 26.32 11.01
C SER A 30 -36.77 26.24 9.61
N THR A 31 -38.07 25.98 9.56
CA THR A 31 -38.88 25.79 8.34
C THR A 31 -38.97 27.01 7.40
N GLU A 32 -38.17 28.06 7.61
CA GLU A 32 -38.18 29.27 6.78
C GLU A 32 -36.87 29.53 6.00
N ASP A 33 -35.79 28.77 6.23
CA ASP A 33 -34.51 28.92 5.51
C ASP A 33 -34.17 27.72 4.59
N ASP A 34 -35.13 26.80 4.40
CA ASP A 34 -35.00 25.59 3.58
C ASP A 34 -34.69 25.85 2.09
N GLN A 35 -34.75 27.10 1.62
CA GLN A 35 -34.30 27.47 0.27
C GLN A 35 -32.78 27.64 0.15
N LYS A 36 -32.03 27.79 1.25
CA LYS A 36 -30.56 27.94 1.18
C LYS A 36 -29.81 26.65 0.96
N GLY A 37 -30.45 25.49 1.12
CA GLY A 37 -30.07 24.21 0.52
C GLY A 37 -28.75 23.57 0.96
N TRP A 38 -27.70 24.31 1.31
CA TRP A 38 -26.38 23.78 1.70
C TRP A 38 -25.84 24.51 2.94
N PRO A 39 -25.15 23.80 3.85
CA PRO A 39 -24.45 24.45 4.96
C PRO A 39 -23.37 25.41 4.42
N ALA A 40 -23.03 26.43 5.22
CA ALA A 40 -21.93 27.33 4.90
C ALA A 40 -20.58 26.57 4.88
N GLN A 41 -19.60 27.09 4.13
CA GLN A 41 -18.30 26.44 3.94
C GLN A 41 -17.57 26.16 5.28
N ASP A 42 -17.69 27.06 6.24
CA ASP A 42 -17.09 26.93 7.57
C ASP A 42 -17.69 25.77 8.37
N VAL A 43 -19.00 25.53 8.24
CA VAL A 43 -19.68 24.37 8.86
C VAL A 43 -19.22 23.07 8.20
N ILE A 44 -19.20 23.02 6.87
CA ILE A 44 -18.72 21.84 6.11
C ILE A 44 -17.27 21.51 6.49
N ALA A 45 -16.40 22.53 6.50
CA ALA A 45 -15.00 22.35 6.83
C ALA A 45 -14.79 21.96 8.31
N ALA A 46 -15.65 22.43 9.23
CA ALA A 46 -15.61 22.04 10.64
C ALA A 46 -16.03 20.59 10.85
N ASP A 47 -17.10 20.13 10.18
CA ASP A 47 -17.57 18.75 10.24
C ASP A 47 -16.50 17.79 9.68
N ALA A 48 -15.88 18.13 8.54
CA ALA A 48 -14.81 17.34 7.95
C ALA A 48 -13.55 17.28 8.83
N ARG A 49 -13.13 18.40 9.45
CA ARG A 49 -12.01 18.43 10.40
C ARG A 49 -12.28 17.67 11.70
N ALA A 50 -13.54 17.37 12.02
CA ALA A 50 -13.87 16.59 13.21
C ALA A 50 -13.59 15.08 13.03
N LEU A 51 -13.33 14.64 11.79
CA LEU A 51 -12.97 13.26 11.52
C LEU A 51 -11.57 12.94 12.05
N PRO A 52 -11.39 11.79 12.73
CA PRO A 52 -10.08 11.36 13.18
C PRO A 52 -9.09 11.24 12.02
N GLY A 53 -7.90 11.82 12.17
CA GLY A 53 -6.81 11.72 11.17
C GLY A 53 -6.78 12.82 10.11
N VAL A 54 -7.78 13.70 10.08
CA VAL A 54 -7.79 14.88 9.20
C VAL A 54 -6.96 16.01 9.81
N ASP A 55 -5.95 16.47 9.08
CA ASP A 55 -5.06 17.56 9.50
C ASP A 55 -5.59 18.92 9.04
N ASP A 56 -6.05 19.00 7.79
CA ASP A 56 -6.66 20.21 7.24
C ASP A 56 -7.72 19.90 6.18
N VAL A 57 -8.62 20.87 5.97
CA VAL A 57 -9.69 20.81 4.97
C VAL A 57 -9.85 22.16 4.29
N THR A 58 -9.74 22.17 2.96
CA THR A 58 -10.12 23.32 2.14
C THR A 58 -11.43 23.03 1.41
N VAL A 59 -12.34 24.00 1.40
CA VAL A 59 -13.64 23.89 0.74
C VAL A 59 -13.71 24.91 -0.39
N LYS A 60 -14.08 24.45 -1.59
CA LYS A 60 -14.17 25.29 -2.79
C LYS A 60 -15.49 25.05 -3.51
N TYR A 61 -16.03 26.10 -4.11
CA TYR A 61 -17.09 25.96 -5.11
C TYR A 61 -16.49 26.20 -6.49
N LEU A 62 -16.68 25.25 -7.39
CA LEU A 62 -16.27 25.35 -8.78
C LEU A 62 -17.51 25.57 -9.63
N ASP A 63 -17.46 26.55 -10.51
CA ASP A 63 -18.50 26.73 -11.52
C ASP A 63 -18.35 25.69 -12.66
N PRO A 64 -19.27 25.65 -13.64
CA PRO A 64 -19.19 24.70 -14.75
C PRO A 64 -17.95 24.85 -15.64
N ASP A 65 -17.27 26.00 -15.60
CA ASP A 65 -16.01 26.25 -16.31
C ASP A 65 -14.78 25.88 -15.46
N GLY A 66 -14.99 25.51 -14.19
CA GLY A 66 -13.96 25.12 -13.23
C GLY A 66 -13.35 26.28 -12.45
N GLU A 67 -13.90 27.50 -12.55
CA GLU A 67 -13.38 28.64 -11.79
C GLU A 67 -13.78 28.55 -10.31
N GLU A 68 -12.86 28.91 -9.41
CA GLU A 68 -13.09 28.88 -7.96
C GLU A 68 -13.87 30.10 -7.47
N HIS A 69 -14.90 29.86 -6.64
CA HIS A 69 -15.74 30.88 -6.02
C HIS A 69 -15.87 30.65 -4.51
N ALA A 70 -16.02 31.75 -3.77
CA ALA A 70 -16.21 31.73 -2.32
C ALA A 70 -17.64 31.34 -1.89
N GLU A 71 -18.63 31.54 -2.76
CA GLU A 71 -20.04 31.32 -2.46
C GLU A 71 -20.75 30.66 -3.64
N LEU A 72 -21.79 29.88 -3.34
CA LEU A 72 -22.69 29.33 -4.37
C LEU A 72 -23.65 30.41 -4.86
N PRO A 73 -24.16 30.29 -6.10
CA PRO A 73 -25.29 31.06 -6.56
C PRO A 73 -26.49 30.97 -5.62
N ASP A 74 -27.29 32.03 -5.55
CA ASP A 74 -28.43 32.13 -4.63
C ASP A 74 -29.53 31.12 -4.98
N THR A 75 -29.68 30.74 -6.25
CA THR A 75 -30.76 29.86 -6.70
C THR A 75 -30.28 28.46 -7.05
N LEU A 76 -31.11 27.45 -6.79
CA LEU A 76 -30.81 26.06 -7.14
C LEU A 76 -30.62 25.85 -8.66
N ALA A 77 -31.30 26.63 -9.50
CA ALA A 77 -31.17 26.53 -10.95
C ALA A 77 -29.80 27.02 -11.44
N GLU A 78 -29.23 28.04 -10.80
CA GLU A 78 -27.90 28.57 -11.13
C GLU A 78 -26.77 27.68 -10.60
N ARG A 79 -27.06 26.83 -9.60
CA ARG A 79 -26.12 25.82 -9.07
C ARG A 79 -26.01 24.58 -9.94
N ASP A 80 -26.81 24.47 -11.00
CA ASP A 80 -26.69 23.34 -11.93
C ASP A 80 -25.31 23.34 -12.59
N GLY A 81 -24.66 22.18 -12.61
CA GLY A 81 -23.28 22.02 -13.08
C GLY A 81 -22.18 22.53 -12.13
N TRP A 82 -22.50 23.16 -11.01
CA TRP A 82 -21.51 23.54 -10.00
C TRP A 82 -21.01 22.32 -9.21
N THR A 83 -19.78 22.41 -8.70
CA THR A 83 -19.15 21.40 -7.86
C THR A 83 -18.72 22.00 -6.52
N LEU A 84 -19.07 21.34 -5.42
CA LEU A 84 -18.46 21.51 -4.12
C LEU A 84 -17.26 20.56 -4.05
N ARG A 85 -16.05 21.11 -3.99
CA ARG A 85 -14.81 20.34 -3.80
C ARG A 85 -14.34 20.46 -2.36
N LEU A 86 -14.07 19.32 -1.72
CA LEU A 86 -13.35 19.23 -0.46
C LEU A 86 -11.95 18.67 -0.72
N ASP A 87 -10.92 19.46 -0.41
CA ASP A 87 -9.53 19.02 -0.37
C ASP A 87 -9.18 18.66 1.08
N VAL A 88 -8.93 17.38 1.35
CA VAL A 88 -8.69 16.83 2.70
C VAL A 88 -7.23 16.39 2.81
N VAL A 89 -6.49 17.02 3.72
CA VAL A 89 -5.11 16.66 4.06
C VAL A 89 -5.11 15.73 5.27
N HIS A 90 -4.37 14.63 5.20
CA HIS A 90 -4.29 13.64 6.27
C HIS A 90 -2.96 12.87 6.25
N GLY A 91 -2.63 12.14 7.32
CA GLY A 91 -1.44 11.28 7.35
C GLY A 91 -1.55 10.05 6.44
N ALA A 92 -0.50 9.72 5.68
CA ALA A 92 -0.47 8.53 4.82
C ALA A 92 -0.58 7.21 5.60
N GLU A 93 -0.16 7.20 6.87
CA GLU A 93 -0.17 6.03 7.75
C GLU A 93 -1.58 5.47 8.05
N TYR A 94 -2.63 6.28 7.86
CA TYR A 94 -4.01 5.83 8.01
C TYR A 94 -4.44 4.85 6.89
N GLY A 95 -3.79 4.95 5.71
CA GLY A 95 -4.00 4.04 4.58
C GLY A 95 -5.38 4.15 3.91
N ALA A 96 -5.55 3.35 2.85
CA ALA A 96 -6.78 3.37 2.03
C ALA A 96 -8.04 2.90 2.79
N GLY A 97 -7.88 2.02 3.80
CA GLY A 97 -9.01 1.52 4.58
C GLY A 97 -9.70 2.64 5.39
N TRP A 98 -8.90 3.46 6.08
CA TRP A 98 -9.41 4.66 6.75
C TRP A 98 -10.04 5.63 5.75
N ALA A 99 -9.41 5.83 4.58
CA ALA A 99 -9.90 6.77 3.58
C ALA A 99 -11.32 6.40 3.11
N VAL A 100 -11.59 5.12 2.82
CA VAL A 100 -12.94 4.65 2.44
C VAL A 100 -13.96 4.96 3.55
N GLU A 101 -13.65 4.61 4.80
CA GLU A 101 -14.55 4.87 5.94
C GLU A 101 -14.80 6.37 6.15
N ALA A 102 -13.76 7.20 6.06
CA ALA A 102 -13.86 8.65 6.21
C ALA A 102 -14.71 9.29 5.11
N ILE A 103 -14.58 8.82 3.86
CA ILE A 103 -15.39 9.31 2.73
C ILE A 103 -16.85 8.93 2.90
N ASP A 104 -17.14 7.70 3.35
CA ASP A 104 -18.50 7.26 3.63
C ASP A 104 -19.14 8.11 4.74
N ASP A 105 -18.43 8.37 5.84
CA ASP A 105 -18.89 9.24 6.93
C ASP A 105 -19.13 10.69 6.45
N LEU A 106 -18.22 11.25 5.65
CA LEU A 106 -18.39 12.58 5.03
C LEU A 106 -19.63 12.62 4.15
N ARG A 107 -19.78 11.61 3.28
CA ARG A 107 -20.90 11.52 2.34
C ARG A 107 -22.22 11.42 3.09
N GLU A 108 -22.31 10.54 4.08
CA GLU A 108 -23.50 10.41 4.91
C GLU A 108 -23.82 11.73 5.61
N GLY A 109 -22.84 12.37 6.26
CA GLY A 109 -23.07 13.65 6.95
C GLY A 109 -23.49 14.80 6.02
N LEU A 110 -22.92 14.89 4.82
CA LEU A 110 -23.18 15.97 3.85
C LEU A 110 -24.45 15.75 3.03
N LEU A 111 -24.75 14.50 2.68
CA LEU A 111 -25.87 14.14 1.80
C LEU A 111 -27.08 13.57 2.55
N ASP A 112 -27.03 13.40 3.88
CA ASP A 112 -28.16 12.86 4.66
C ASP A 112 -29.48 13.57 4.33
N GLY A 113 -30.50 12.77 3.98
CA GLY A 113 -31.83 13.24 3.62
C GLY A 113 -31.96 13.90 2.23
N ARG A 114 -30.94 13.87 1.37
CA ARG A 114 -30.98 14.50 0.04
C ARG A 114 -30.97 13.46 -1.09
N PRO A 115 -31.95 13.48 -2.01
CA PRO A 115 -31.94 12.59 -3.17
C PRO A 115 -30.87 13.03 -4.19
N GLU A 116 -30.07 12.07 -4.65
CA GLU A 116 -29.14 12.27 -5.78
C GLU A 116 -29.88 12.41 -7.13
N PRO A 117 -29.36 13.24 -8.05
CA PRO A 117 -28.20 14.12 -7.90
C PRO A 117 -28.55 15.40 -7.13
N THR A 118 -27.72 15.78 -6.15
CA THR A 118 -27.81 17.10 -5.49
C THR A 118 -27.01 18.13 -6.26
N ALA A 119 -27.49 19.38 -6.32
CA ALA A 119 -26.72 20.53 -6.83
C ALA A 119 -26.24 21.41 -5.66
N PRO A 120 -24.94 21.76 -5.59
CA PRO A 120 -23.84 21.33 -6.47
C PRO A 120 -23.50 19.84 -6.35
N ARG A 121 -22.77 19.31 -7.35
CA ARG A 121 -22.12 18.00 -7.31
C ARG A 121 -21.06 18.00 -6.20
N LEU A 122 -20.78 16.84 -5.61
CA LEU A 122 -19.74 16.69 -4.60
C LEU A 122 -18.49 16.07 -5.22
N GLU A 123 -17.33 16.66 -4.94
CA GLU A 123 -16.02 16.05 -5.15
C GLU A 123 -15.23 16.05 -3.83
N VAL A 124 -14.65 14.91 -3.47
CA VAL A 124 -13.72 14.81 -2.35
C VAL A 124 -12.36 14.40 -2.90
N TRP A 125 -11.34 15.18 -2.58
CA TRP A 125 -9.94 14.95 -2.94
C TRP A 125 -9.14 14.71 -1.67
N LEU A 126 -8.35 13.64 -1.65
CA LEU A 126 -7.45 13.32 -0.54
C LEU A 126 -6.02 13.66 -0.91
N HIS A 127 -5.30 14.25 0.04
CA HIS A 127 -3.91 14.68 -0.08
C HIS A 127 -3.08 14.08 1.07
N PRO A 128 -2.70 12.79 0.99
CA PRO A 128 -1.95 12.14 2.06
C PRO A 128 -0.54 12.74 2.17
N VAL A 129 -0.19 13.15 3.38
CA VAL A 129 1.14 13.67 3.70
C VAL A 129 2.09 12.50 3.92
N THR A 130 3.17 12.48 3.14
CA THR A 130 4.23 11.48 3.21
C THR A 130 5.50 12.09 3.83
N PRO A 131 6.37 11.28 4.46
CA PRO A 131 7.68 11.75 4.94
C PRO A 131 8.57 12.35 3.84
N THR A 132 8.35 11.97 2.58
CA THR A 132 9.09 12.44 1.40
C THR A 132 8.57 13.75 0.83
N ALA A 133 7.46 14.29 1.37
CA ALA A 133 6.73 15.40 0.77
C ALA A 133 6.29 15.15 -0.68
N SER A 134 6.06 13.88 -1.05
CA SER A 134 5.50 13.51 -2.36
C SER A 134 4.11 14.12 -2.52
N GLU A 135 3.81 14.61 -3.73
CA GLU A 135 2.49 15.15 -4.08
C GLU A 135 1.55 14.00 -4.45
N ILE A 136 0.73 13.59 -3.49
CA ILE A 136 -0.28 12.56 -3.71
C ILE A 136 -1.64 13.22 -3.68
N SER A 137 -2.43 13.01 -4.73
CA SER A 137 -3.79 13.53 -4.81
C SER A 137 -4.71 12.49 -5.45
N VAL A 138 -5.83 12.19 -4.82
CA VAL A 138 -6.81 11.23 -5.37
C VAL A 138 -8.23 11.73 -5.20
N ARG A 139 -9.01 11.71 -6.29
CA ARG A 139 -10.45 11.94 -6.26
C ARG A 139 -11.13 10.72 -5.64
N ALA A 140 -11.50 10.90 -4.38
CA ALA A 140 -12.12 9.92 -3.50
C ALA A 140 -13.65 9.84 -3.66
N TYR A 141 -14.28 10.90 -4.16
CA TYR A 141 -15.71 10.92 -4.50
C TYR A 141 -15.97 11.72 -5.79
N PRO A 142 -16.84 11.26 -6.70
CA PRO A 142 -17.51 9.95 -6.68
C PRO A 142 -16.51 8.80 -6.76
N MET A 143 -16.69 7.78 -5.93
CA MET A 143 -15.83 6.60 -5.89
C MET A 143 -16.24 5.65 -7.02
N ASP A 144 -15.28 4.92 -7.58
CA ASP A 144 -15.57 3.74 -8.38
C ASP A 144 -16.24 2.65 -7.52
N ASP A 145 -16.94 1.70 -8.15
CA ASP A 145 -17.77 0.71 -7.45
C ASP A 145 -17.01 -0.12 -6.40
N ASP A 146 -15.67 -0.16 -6.46
CA ASP A 146 -14.80 -0.97 -5.61
C ASP A 146 -13.63 -0.21 -4.96
N GLY A 147 -13.58 1.12 -5.03
CA GLY A 147 -12.51 1.93 -4.45
C GLY A 147 -11.12 1.62 -5.05
N ALA A 148 -11.04 1.09 -6.28
CA ALA A 148 -9.78 0.64 -6.87
C ALA A 148 -8.79 1.79 -7.06
N GLN A 149 -9.24 2.94 -7.57
CA GLN A 149 -8.35 4.10 -7.74
C GLN A 149 -7.79 4.62 -6.41
N LEU A 150 -8.63 4.64 -5.37
CA LEU A 150 -8.20 5.03 -4.04
C LEU A 150 -7.11 4.08 -3.52
N ARG A 151 -7.31 2.77 -3.66
CA ARG A 151 -6.29 1.77 -3.28
C ARG A 151 -5.01 1.96 -4.11
N ALA A 152 -5.12 2.16 -5.42
CA ALA A 152 -4.00 2.38 -6.33
C ALA A 152 -3.16 3.61 -5.93
N ALA A 153 -3.81 4.73 -5.60
CA ALA A 153 -3.14 5.95 -5.17
C ALA A 153 -2.31 5.72 -3.91
N PHE A 154 -2.86 5.05 -2.88
CA PHE A 154 -2.14 4.76 -1.65
C PHE A 154 -1.00 3.74 -1.84
N VAL A 155 -1.18 2.78 -2.75
CA VAL A 155 -0.10 1.85 -3.12
C VAL A 155 1.08 2.59 -3.72
N LEU A 156 0.84 3.48 -4.69
CA LEU A 156 1.91 4.23 -5.32
C LEU A 156 2.52 5.27 -4.37
N ALA A 157 1.71 5.91 -3.53
CA ALA A 157 2.20 6.80 -2.48
C ALA A 157 3.15 6.13 -1.47
N ALA A 158 2.93 4.84 -1.21
CA ALA A 158 3.80 4.04 -0.34
C ALA A 158 4.94 3.34 -1.10
N THR A 159 5.11 3.63 -2.40
CA THR A 159 6.18 3.04 -3.21
C THR A 159 7.37 4.02 -3.25
N PRO A 160 8.56 3.62 -2.75
CA PRO A 160 9.76 4.43 -2.83
C PRO A 160 10.09 4.86 -4.27
N GLY A 161 10.64 6.07 -4.42
CA GLY A 161 10.91 6.72 -5.70
C GLY A 161 9.74 7.53 -6.28
N VAL A 162 8.50 7.27 -5.84
CA VAL A 162 7.32 8.06 -6.29
C VAL A 162 7.29 9.42 -5.61
N VAL A 163 7.32 10.48 -6.42
CA VAL A 163 7.25 11.88 -5.98
C VAL A 163 5.93 12.54 -6.32
N GLN A 164 5.18 11.99 -7.27
CA GLN A 164 3.83 12.45 -7.60
C GLN A 164 2.94 11.26 -7.97
N ALA A 165 1.71 11.24 -7.46
CA ALA A 165 0.67 10.32 -7.88
C ALA A 165 -0.69 11.02 -7.82
N VAL A 166 -1.20 11.42 -8.99
CA VAL A 166 -2.48 12.14 -9.13
C VAL A 166 -3.48 11.26 -9.85
N PHE A 167 -4.60 10.95 -9.18
CA PHE A 167 -5.71 10.17 -9.71
C PHE A 167 -6.97 11.03 -9.71
N ASP A 168 -7.39 11.50 -10.88
CA ASP A 168 -8.51 12.45 -11.01
C ASP A 168 -9.87 11.79 -11.25
N GLY A 169 -9.93 10.44 -11.23
CA GLY A 169 -11.12 9.67 -11.55
C GLY A 169 -11.19 9.17 -13.00
N GLU A 170 -10.46 9.80 -13.92
CA GLU A 170 -10.43 9.47 -15.35
C GLU A 170 -9.02 9.09 -15.82
N THR A 171 -8.01 9.73 -15.24
CA THR A 171 -6.60 9.59 -15.56
C THR A 171 -5.76 9.39 -14.30
N ALA A 172 -4.57 8.84 -14.50
CA ALA A 172 -3.54 8.73 -13.48
C ALA A 172 -2.23 9.33 -14.01
N ASP A 173 -1.67 10.33 -13.32
CA ASP A 173 -0.33 10.86 -13.57
C ASP A 173 0.59 10.43 -12.42
N VAL A 174 1.58 9.59 -12.74
CA VAL A 174 2.51 9.03 -11.77
C VAL A 174 3.93 9.38 -12.18
N ARG A 175 4.64 10.05 -11.28
CA ARG A 175 5.99 10.53 -11.51
C ARG A 175 6.98 10.06 -10.45
N VAL A 176 8.18 9.76 -10.91
CA VAL A 176 9.34 9.39 -10.08
C VAL A 176 10.40 10.47 -10.10
N ALA A 177 11.24 10.52 -9.07
CA ALA A 177 12.35 11.48 -9.00
C ALA A 177 13.45 11.17 -10.02
N ASP A 178 13.79 9.89 -10.18
CA ASP A 178 14.93 9.44 -10.97
C ASP A 178 14.52 8.35 -11.97
N ALA A 179 15.18 8.31 -13.13
CA ALA A 179 14.91 7.33 -14.16
C ALA A 179 15.18 5.87 -13.71
N SER A 180 16.03 5.67 -12.70
CA SER A 180 16.30 4.35 -12.12
C SER A 180 15.07 3.75 -11.42
N ASP A 181 14.10 4.57 -10.98
CA ASP A 181 12.87 4.11 -10.34
C ASP A 181 11.78 3.69 -11.32
N LEU A 182 11.90 4.04 -12.61
CA LEU A 182 10.86 3.78 -13.61
C LEU A 182 10.46 2.30 -13.66
N ALA A 183 11.45 1.40 -13.73
CA ALA A 183 11.20 -0.04 -13.81
C ALA A 183 10.56 -0.58 -12.52
N LYS A 184 10.99 -0.08 -11.36
CA LYS A 184 10.49 -0.47 -10.04
C LYS A 184 9.02 -0.07 -9.86
N VAL A 185 8.70 1.19 -10.11
CA VAL A 185 7.33 1.72 -9.96
C VAL A 185 6.40 1.14 -11.02
N ALA A 186 6.88 0.95 -12.25
CA ALA A 186 6.08 0.33 -13.30
C ALA A 186 5.76 -1.15 -13.03
N ASP A 187 6.69 -1.92 -12.43
CA ASP A 187 6.40 -3.29 -11.97
C ASP A 187 5.37 -3.28 -10.83
N VAL A 188 5.44 -2.37 -9.86
CA VAL A 188 4.40 -2.23 -8.83
C VAL A 188 3.03 -1.93 -9.47
N ALA A 189 2.97 -0.96 -10.39
CA ALA A 189 1.74 -0.59 -11.08
C ALA A 189 1.13 -1.76 -11.86
N ALA A 190 1.95 -2.50 -12.62
CA ALA A 190 1.51 -3.67 -13.38
C ALA A 190 0.93 -4.79 -12.49
N VAL A 191 1.56 -5.00 -11.33
CA VAL A 191 1.31 -6.14 -10.46
C VAL A 191 0.10 -5.90 -9.55
N GLN A 192 -0.08 -4.65 -9.13
CA GLN A 192 -1.21 -4.22 -8.33
C GLN A 192 -2.41 -3.78 -9.18
N ASP A 193 -2.30 -3.85 -10.52
CA ASP A 193 -3.33 -3.46 -11.49
C ASP A 193 -3.87 -2.04 -11.20
N THR A 194 -2.97 -1.07 -11.07
CA THR A 194 -3.30 0.28 -10.60
C THR A 194 -4.07 1.13 -11.61
N GLY A 195 -4.27 0.63 -12.84
CA GLY A 195 -4.87 1.39 -13.94
C GLY A 195 -3.97 2.49 -14.52
N VAL A 196 -2.69 2.53 -14.13
CA VAL A 196 -1.70 3.46 -14.69
C VAL A 196 -1.19 2.94 -16.02
N ASP A 197 -1.12 3.80 -17.04
CA ASP A 197 -0.62 3.41 -18.37
C ASP A 197 0.89 3.66 -18.53
N VAL A 198 1.41 4.70 -17.89
CA VAL A 198 2.79 5.17 -18.03
C VAL A 198 3.30 5.80 -16.74
N VAL A 199 4.55 5.52 -16.39
CA VAL A 199 5.29 6.22 -15.32
C VAL A 199 6.31 7.14 -15.98
N ARG A 200 6.45 8.37 -15.47
CA ARG A 200 7.37 9.39 -16.00
C ARG A 200 8.37 9.86 -14.96
N VAL A 201 9.48 10.43 -15.38
CA VAL A 201 10.37 11.18 -14.49
C VAL A 201 9.80 12.59 -14.29
N LEU A 202 9.90 13.11 -13.07
CA LEU A 202 9.51 14.48 -12.76
C LEU A 202 10.36 15.45 -13.63
N ASP A 203 9.72 16.44 -14.23
CA ASP A 203 10.33 17.43 -15.11
C ASP A 203 10.96 16.90 -16.43
N ASP A 204 10.81 15.62 -16.76
CA ASP A 204 11.25 15.03 -18.04
C ASP A 204 10.22 14.02 -18.58
N ASP A 205 9.25 14.53 -19.35
CA ASP A 205 8.18 13.70 -19.92
C ASP A 205 8.68 12.69 -20.98
N ASP A 206 9.87 12.90 -21.56
CA ASP A 206 10.47 11.98 -22.54
C ASP A 206 11.10 10.76 -21.84
N ALA A 207 11.50 10.90 -20.57
CA ALA A 207 11.94 9.81 -19.72
C ALA A 207 10.73 9.10 -19.09
N ALA A 208 10.23 8.08 -19.77
CA ALA A 208 9.03 7.36 -19.37
C ALA A 208 9.11 5.85 -19.65
N LEU A 209 8.32 5.08 -18.90
CA LEU A 209 8.12 3.65 -19.12
C LEU A 209 6.62 3.34 -19.16
N ALA A 210 6.16 2.78 -20.29
CA ALA A 210 4.79 2.29 -20.38
C ALA A 210 4.66 0.99 -19.58
N ILE A 211 3.55 0.85 -18.84
CA ILE A 211 3.29 -0.35 -18.04
C ILE A 211 3.20 -1.60 -18.92
N ALA A 212 2.68 -1.46 -20.14
CA ALA A 212 2.61 -2.55 -21.12
C ALA A 212 3.98 -3.07 -21.59
N ASP A 213 5.05 -2.29 -21.42
CA ASP A 213 6.42 -2.67 -21.78
C ASP A 213 7.18 -3.33 -20.61
N VAL A 214 6.59 -3.36 -19.41
CA VAL A 214 7.16 -4.05 -18.25
C VAL A 214 7.12 -5.56 -18.50
N PRO A 215 8.26 -6.27 -18.41
CA PRO A 215 8.27 -7.71 -18.53
C PRO A 215 7.35 -8.36 -17.48
N PRO A 216 6.39 -9.23 -17.89
CA PRO A 216 5.50 -9.85 -16.93
C PRO A 216 6.28 -10.73 -15.95
N ARG A 217 5.83 -10.75 -14.70
CA ARG A 217 6.39 -11.64 -13.69
C ARG A 217 6.20 -13.10 -14.15
N PRO A 218 7.27 -13.90 -14.31
CA PRO A 218 7.16 -15.32 -14.59
C PRO A 218 6.22 -15.99 -13.60
N PRO A 219 5.27 -16.81 -14.08
CA PRO A 219 4.36 -17.50 -13.17
C PRO A 219 5.17 -18.43 -12.27
N TYR A 220 4.91 -18.35 -10.97
CA TYR A 220 5.36 -19.40 -10.07
C TYR A 220 4.60 -20.69 -10.40
N VAL A 221 5.34 -21.74 -10.74
CA VAL A 221 4.80 -23.08 -10.89
C VAL A 221 5.23 -23.87 -9.65
N PRO A 222 4.32 -24.16 -8.71
CA PRO A 222 4.63 -25.03 -7.60
C PRO A 222 5.21 -26.32 -8.15
N SER A 223 6.43 -26.66 -7.72
CA SER A 223 7.08 -27.87 -8.20
C SER A 223 6.19 -29.08 -7.84
N PRO A 224 5.82 -29.94 -8.79
CA PRO A 224 5.10 -31.18 -8.48
C PRO A 224 5.96 -32.10 -7.59
N ASP A 225 7.27 -31.90 -7.65
CA ASP A 225 8.25 -32.49 -6.75
C ASP A 225 8.27 -31.70 -5.44
N ARG A 226 7.78 -32.34 -4.37
CA ARG A 226 7.91 -31.83 -2.99
C ARG A 226 9.35 -31.39 -2.73
N PRO A 227 9.61 -30.44 -1.80
CA PRO A 227 10.95 -30.03 -1.38
C PRO A 227 11.98 -31.17 -1.24
N ALA A 228 11.54 -32.33 -0.74
CA ALA A 228 12.35 -33.54 -0.56
C ALA A 228 12.84 -34.23 -1.86
N ASN A 229 12.36 -33.80 -3.04
CA ASN A 229 12.64 -34.42 -4.34
C ASN A 229 13.55 -33.58 -5.22
N TRP A 230 13.97 -32.39 -4.78
CA TRP A 230 14.89 -31.57 -5.58
C TRP A 230 16.24 -32.29 -5.74
N PRO A 231 16.80 -32.32 -6.96
CA PRO A 231 17.99 -33.11 -7.23
C PRO A 231 19.17 -32.59 -6.41
N ALA A 232 19.83 -33.49 -5.68
CA ALA A 232 21.16 -33.22 -5.15
C ALA A 232 22.17 -33.35 -6.29
N ASP A 233 22.34 -32.29 -7.08
CA ASP A 233 23.37 -32.21 -8.11
C ASP A 233 24.55 -31.34 -7.62
N PRO A 234 25.65 -31.96 -7.13
CA PRO A 234 26.81 -31.20 -6.70
C PRO A 234 27.55 -30.51 -7.86
N SER A 235 27.23 -30.87 -9.12
CA SER A 235 27.82 -30.29 -10.32
C SER A 235 26.98 -29.19 -10.98
N ALA A 236 25.77 -28.92 -10.46
CA ALA A 236 24.97 -27.81 -10.93
C ALA A 236 25.77 -26.49 -10.79
N PRO A 237 25.81 -25.64 -11.82
CA PRO A 237 26.49 -24.34 -11.73
C PRO A 237 25.81 -23.45 -10.69
N ASP A 238 26.53 -22.46 -10.16
CA ASP A 238 25.89 -21.40 -9.37
C ASP A 238 24.86 -20.67 -10.23
N CYS A 239 23.77 -20.21 -9.62
CA CYS A 239 22.78 -19.41 -10.33
C CYS A 239 23.40 -18.10 -10.83
N ASP A 240 23.09 -17.71 -12.06
CA ASP A 240 23.35 -16.36 -12.53
C ASP A 240 22.31 -15.42 -11.89
N PRO A 241 22.70 -14.33 -11.22
CA PRO A 241 21.74 -13.34 -10.72
C PRO A 241 20.74 -12.84 -11.77
N ALA A 242 21.12 -12.79 -13.04
CA ALA A 242 20.23 -12.39 -14.13
C ALA A 242 19.17 -13.45 -14.48
N ASP A 243 19.41 -14.72 -14.10
CA ASP A 243 18.47 -15.83 -14.24
C ASP A 243 17.68 -16.08 -12.93
N LEU A 244 17.76 -15.15 -11.97
CA LEU A 244 16.99 -15.20 -10.73
C LEU A 244 16.02 -14.03 -10.66
N ARG A 245 14.76 -14.36 -10.43
CA ARG A 245 13.76 -13.40 -10.01
C ARG A 245 13.65 -13.40 -8.50
N LEU A 246 14.00 -12.28 -7.88
CA LEU A 246 13.82 -12.04 -6.45
C LEU A 246 12.47 -11.38 -6.19
N GLU A 247 11.78 -11.76 -5.12
CA GLU A 247 10.45 -11.23 -4.81
C GLU A 247 10.08 -11.35 -3.32
N ILE A 248 9.14 -10.53 -2.89
CA ILE A 248 8.42 -10.72 -1.63
C ILE A 248 7.24 -11.67 -1.92
N THR A 249 7.16 -12.75 -1.16
CA THR A 249 6.17 -13.82 -1.36
C THR A 249 5.10 -13.86 -0.28
N GLY A 250 5.26 -13.08 0.78
CA GLY A 250 4.26 -12.92 1.82
C GLY A 250 4.83 -12.37 3.11
N GLY A 251 3.97 -12.29 4.12
CA GLY A 251 4.36 -11.98 5.49
C GLY A 251 3.34 -12.53 6.49
N ASP A 252 3.78 -12.70 7.73
CA ASP A 252 2.94 -13.18 8.82
C ASP A 252 3.30 -12.51 10.14
N ALA A 253 2.40 -12.56 11.11
CA ALA A 253 2.56 -12.00 12.44
C ALA A 253 1.90 -12.91 13.47
N ALA A 254 2.70 -13.50 14.36
CA ALA A 254 2.21 -14.40 15.38
C ALA A 254 2.97 -14.24 16.70
N ALA A 255 2.24 -14.23 17.82
CA ALA A 255 2.79 -14.27 19.18
C ALA A 255 3.88 -13.22 19.50
N GLY A 256 3.83 -12.03 18.86
CA GLY A 256 4.82 -10.96 19.06
C GLY A 256 5.97 -10.98 18.04
N SER A 257 6.13 -12.07 17.31
CA SER A 257 7.03 -12.18 16.17
C SER A 257 6.35 -11.74 14.87
N ARG A 258 7.18 -11.41 13.90
CA ARG A 258 6.83 -10.98 12.55
C ARG A 258 7.72 -11.72 11.57
N TYR A 259 7.18 -11.97 10.38
CA TYR A 259 7.83 -12.75 9.35
C TYR A 259 7.61 -12.08 7.99
N LEU A 260 8.65 -12.06 7.18
CA LEU A 260 8.60 -11.69 5.77
C LEU A 260 9.18 -12.85 4.97
N PHE A 261 8.45 -13.31 3.96
CA PHE A 261 8.87 -14.42 3.11
C PHE A 261 9.44 -13.87 1.81
N LEU A 262 10.63 -14.34 1.47
CA LEU A 262 11.39 -13.95 0.29
C LEU A 262 11.47 -15.12 -0.68
N GLY A 263 11.39 -14.83 -1.97
CA GLY A 263 11.49 -15.80 -3.05
C GLY A 263 12.67 -15.52 -3.98
N ALA A 264 13.28 -16.59 -4.48
CA ALA A 264 14.23 -16.58 -5.59
C ALA A 264 13.82 -17.66 -6.61
N THR A 265 13.19 -17.25 -7.70
CA THR A 265 12.72 -18.14 -8.77
C THR A 265 13.77 -18.24 -9.87
N ASN A 266 14.18 -19.46 -10.22
CA ASN A 266 15.08 -19.69 -11.36
C ASN A 266 14.31 -19.51 -12.67
N THR A 267 14.57 -18.41 -13.37
CA THR A 267 13.97 -18.08 -14.67
C THR A 267 14.78 -18.60 -15.86
N GLY A 268 15.97 -19.16 -15.59
CA GLY A 268 16.83 -19.79 -16.58
C GLY A 268 16.29 -21.13 -17.08
N ALA A 269 16.89 -21.63 -18.16
CA ALA A 269 16.47 -22.88 -18.81
C ALA A 269 17.06 -24.16 -18.18
N ALA A 270 18.01 -24.03 -17.25
CA ALA A 270 18.72 -25.15 -16.63
C ALA A 270 18.73 -25.04 -15.10
N PRO A 271 18.85 -26.16 -14.36
CA PRO A 271 19.04 -26.12 -12.92
C PRO A 271 20.30 -25.35 -12.56
N CYS A 272 20.23 -24.58 -11.49
CA CYS A 272 21.36 -23.86 -10.92
C CYS A 272 21.35 -24.01 -9.40
N ALA A 273 22.41 -23.57 -8.73
CA ALA A 273 22.54 -23.69 -7.29
C ALA A 273 22.63 -22.34 -6.57
N LEU A 274 21.83 -22.21 -5.51
CA LEU A 274 21.92 -21.15 -4.50
C LEU A 274 22.64 -21.69 -3.26
N GLN A 275 23.34 -20.82 -2.55
CA GLN A 275 24.05 -21.21 -1.34
C GLN A 275 23.90 -20.13 -0.26
N GLY A 276 23.70 -20.56 0.98
CA GLY A 276 23.68 -19.67 2.13
C GLY A 276 22.35 -18.92 2.28
N ARG A 277 22.46 -17.63 2.60
CA ARG A 277 21.36 -16.75 3.01
C ARG A 277 21.28 -15.56 2.05
N PRO A 278 20.09 -14.97 1.84
CA PRO A 278 20.00 -13.70 1.14
C PRO A 278 20.80 -12.61 1.87
N ALA A 279 21.38 -11.70 1.11
CA ALA A 279 21.87 -10.43 1.64
C ALA A 279 20.75 -9.40 1.56
N LEU A 280 20.57 -8.64 2.64
CA LEU A 280 19.41 -7.76 2.84
C LEU A 280 19.87 -6.42 3.38
N THR A 281 19.33 -5.35 2.83
CA THR A 281 19.23 -4.06 3.51
C THR A 281 17.81 -3.54 3.43
N PHE A 282 17.48 -2.57 4.27
CA PHE A 282 16.14 -1.99 4.39
C PHE A 282 16.24 -0.50 4.17
N ARG A 283 15.23 0.09 3.52
CA ARG A 283 15.18 1.53 3.29
C ARG A 283 13.85 2.14 3.69
N THR A 284 13.90 3.43 3.99
CA THR A 284 12.73 4.28 4.21
C THR A 284 11.99 4.55 2.91
N LEU A 285 10.84 5.23 2.99
CA LEU A 285 10.10 5.69 1.81
C LEU A 285 10.94 6.68 0.97
N ALA A 286 11.83 7.44 1.61
CA ALA A 286 12.78 8.34 0.97
C ALA A 286 14.04 7.63 0.43
N GLU A 287 14.02 6.29 0.39
CA GLU A 287 15.11 5.44 -0.09
C GLU A 287 16.40 5.54 0.75
N GLU A 288 16.30 6.10 1.95
CA GLU A 288 17.42 6.19 2.88
C GLU A 288 17.67 4.82 3.54
N PRO A 289 18.91 4.33 3.59
CA PRO A 289 19.22 3.05 4.23
C PRO A 289 19.05 3.12 5.75
N LEU A 290 18.42 2.09 6.30
CA LEU A 290 18.30 1.88 7.74
C LEU A 290 19.46 1.03 8.26
N ALA A 291 20.03 1.39 9.42
CA ALA A 291 21.08 0.62 10.08
C ALA A 291 20.49 -0.57 10.84
N VAL A 292 20.01 -1.57 10.10
CA VAL A 292 19.44 -2.81 10.63
C VAL A 292 20.50 -3.91 10.70
N ALA A 293 20.64 -4.55 11.85
CA ALA A 293 21.48 -5.73 11.99
C ALA A 293 20.75 -6.96 11.44
N VAL A 294 21.34 -7.62 10.42
CA VAL A 294 20.84 -8.88 9.87
C VAL A 294 21.68 -10.03 10.42
N THR A 295 21.06 -10.94 11.18
CA THR A 295 21.74 -12.09 11.78
C THR A 295 21.23 -13.41 11.20
N PRO A 296 21.99 -14.52 11.33
CA PRO A 296 21.47 -15.84 10.97
C PRO A 296 20.31 -16.27 11.88
N SER A 297 19.14 -16.56 11.29
CA SER A 297 18.04 -17.18 12.02
C SER A 297 18.40 -18.57 12.52
N THR A 298 17.92 -18.89 13.73
CA THR A 298 18.11 -20.19 14.40
C THR A 298 17.07 -21.23 14.00
N LEU A 299 16.03 -20.82 13.27
CA LEU A 299 14.92 -21.69 12.85
C LEU A 299 15.36 -22.75 11.84
N THR A 300 16.40 -22.46 11.07
CA THR A 300 16.88 -23.36 10.02
C THR A 300 18.40 -23.56 10.11
N PRO A 301 18.91 -24.80 10.05
CA PRO A 301 20.33 -25.03 9.85
C PRO A 301 20.78 -24.46 8.50
N ASP A 302 22.05 -24.07 8.40
CA ASP A 302 22.62 -23.66 7.11
C ASP A 302 22.52 -24.81 6.10
N VAL A 303 21.87 -24.55 4.96
CA VAL A 303 21.85 -25.48 3.83
C VAL A 303 23.07 -25.16 2.96
N PRO A 304 24.01 -26.10 2.78
CA PRO A 304 25.29 -25.78 2.15
C PRO A 304 25.19 -25.52 0.64
N ARG A 305 24.20 -26.07 -0.08
CA ARG A 305 23.96 -25.82 -1.51
C ARG A 305 22.57 -26.33 -1.90
N LEU A 306 21.71 -25.47 -2.43
CA LEU A 306 20.36 -25.75 -2.88
C LEU A 306 20.31 -25.70 -4.41
N VAL A 307 20.06 -26.84 -5.06
CA VAL A 307 19.85 -26.87 -6.52
C VAL A 307 18.40 -26.51 -6.83
N VAL A 308 18.18 -25.42 -7.55
CA VAL A 308 16.89 -24.86 -7.95
C VAL A 308 16.61 -25.25 -9.42
N PRO A 309 15.64 -26.14 -9.69
CA PRO A 309 15.23 -26.45 -11.07
C PRO A 309 14.68 -25.22 -11.82
N PRO A 310 14.64 -25.24 -13.17
CA PRO A 310 13.97 -24.21 -13.96
C PRO A 310 12.51 -24.01 -13.52
N GLY A 311 12.11 -22.76 -13.32
CA GLY A 311 10.77 -22.36 -12.86
C GLY A 311 10.47 -22.66 -11.38
N ALA A 312 11.37 -23.35 -10.67
CA ALA A 312 11.22 -23.59 -9.25
C ALA A 312 11.68 -22.38 -8.43
N ARG A 313 11.15 -22.25 -7.22
CA ARG A 313 11.42 -21.13 -6.30
C ARG A 313 12.09 -21.62 -5.03
N ALA A 314 13.22 -21.01 -4.70
CA ALA A 314 13.78 -21.08 -3.36
C ALA A 314 13.10 -20.02 -2.47
N ALA A 315 12.87 -20.35 -1.21
CA ALA A 315 12.29 -19.47 -0.22
C ALA A 315 13.28 -19.23 0.93
N ALA A 316 13.27 -18.02 1.47
CA ALA A 316 13.88 -17.67 2.74
C ALA A 316 12.88 -16.86 3.57
N MET A 317 13.10 -16.83 4.87
CA MET A 317 12.28 -16.07 5.80
C MET A 317 13.16 -15.08 6.56
N VAL A 318 12.65 -13.86 6.72
CA VAL A 318 13.17 -12.87 7.66
C VAL A 318 12.23 -12.84 8.85
N ASP A 319 12.76 -13.02 10.06
CA ASP A 319 12.02 -12.96 11.31
C ASP A 319 12.53 -11.85 12.22
N TRP A 320 11.60 -11.16 12.90
CA TRP A 320 11.91 -10.15 13.90
C TRP A 320 10.82 -10.07 14.96
N ASN A 321 11.12 -9.37 16.05
CA ASN A 321 10.10 -8.99 17.04
C ASN A 321 9.58 -7.60 16.71
N ALA A 322 8.28 -7.38 16.86
CA ALA A 322 7.66 -6.09 16.59
C ALA A 322 8.41 -4.93 17.28
N MET A 323 8.79 -3.91 16.50
CA MET A 323 9.54 -2.76 17.01
C MET A 323 8.61 -1.55 17.20
N PRO A 324 8.93 -0.61 18.10
CA PRO A 324 8.11 0.59 18.29
C PRO A 324 8.12 1.50 17.07
N THR A 325 6.95 1.79 16.51
CA THR A 325 6.79 2.65 15.32
C THR A 325 6.14 4.01 15.61
N ALA A 326 5.60 4.19 16.82
CA ALA A 326 4.83 5.39 17.15
C ALA A 326 5.69 6.66 17.04
N GLY A 327 5.30 7.56 16.14
CA GLY A 327 6.01 8.82 15.89
C GLY A 327 7.37 8.65 15.19
N ASN A 328 7.64 7.48 14.60
CA ASN A 328 8.84 7.23 13.83
C ASN A 328 8.54 7.32 12.33
N PRO A 329 9.06 8.33 11.61
CA PRO A 329 8.89 8.43 10.16
C PRO A 329 9.76 7.42 9.38
N ASP A 330 10.82 6.89 10.02
CA ASP A 330 11.84 6.05 9.39
C ASP A 330 11.47 4.56 9.51
N LEU A 331 10.28 4.23 8.99
CA LEU A 331 9.83 2.85 8.84
C LEU A 331 10.44 2.22 7.58
N THR A 332 10.44 0.89 7.52
CA THR A 332 10.89 0.17 6.33
C THR A 332 9.78 0.13 5.28
N TYR A 333 10.06 0.63 4.07
CA TYR A 333 9.18 0.60 2.88
C TYR A 333 9.75 -0.24 1.74
N GLU A 334 11.06 -0.52 1.78
CA GLU A 334 11.76 -1.29 0.75
C GLU A 334 12.69 -2.33 1.39
N VAL A 335 12.77 -3.50 0.75
CA VAL A 335 13.83 -4.46 0.97
C VAL A 335 14.75 -4.46 -0.25
N VAL A 336 16.03 -4.21 -0.04
CA VAL A 336 17.06 -4.40 -1.08
C VAL A 336 17.63 -5.80 -0.89
N LEU A 337 17.26 -6.69 -1.81
CA LEU A 337 17.52 -8.13 -1.70
C LEU A 337 18.54 -8.57 -2.74
N ALA A 338 19.59 -9.27 -2.32
CA ALA A 338 20.48 -10.01 -3.20
C ALA A 338 20.46 -11.51 -2.86
N PRO A 339 20.64 -12.41 -3.84
CA PRO A 339 20.56 -13.85 -3.61
C PRO A 339 21.67 -14.38 -2.69
N TRP A 340 22.80 -13.69 -2.60
CA TRP A 340 23.88 -13.91 -1.63
C TRP A 340 24.69 -12.61 -1.45
N ASP A 341 25.58 -12.60 -0.47
CA ASP A 341 26.45 -11.44 -0.20
C ASP A 341 27.37 -11.10 -1.38
N GLY A 342 27.36 -9.83 -1.78
CA GLY A 342 28.11 -9.32 -2.93
C GLY A 342 27.49 -9.58 -4.32
N ALA A 343 26.34 -10.25 -4.41
CA ALA A 343 25.58 -10.33 -5.66
C ALA A 343 24.87 -9.01 -5.98
N PRO A 344 24.50 -8.75 -7.25
CA PRO A 344 23.59 -7.66 -7.60
C PRO A 344 22.30 -7.76 -6.79
N ALA A 345 21.88 -6.63 -6.23
CA ALA A 345 20.65 -6.54 -5.46
C ALA A 345 19.47 -6.07 -6.33
N THR A 346 18.28 -6.48 -5.93
CA THR A 346 16.99 -6.04 -6.46
C THR A 346 16.31 -5.19 -5.40
N GLU A 347 15.79 -4.04 -5.81
CA GLU A 347 14.95 -3.19 -4.98
C GLU A 347 13.53 -3.74 -4.99
N LEU A 348 13.01 -4.09 -3.81
CA LEU A 348 11.70 -4.67 -3.62
C LEU A 348 10.88 -3.77 -2.69
N PRO A 349 10.14 -2.79 -3.25
CA PRO A 349 9.10 -2.10 -2.50
C PRO A 349 8.16 -3.10 -1.86
N LEU A 350 7.71 -2.86 -0.64
CA LEU A 350 6.74 -3.78 0.00
C LEU A 350 5.41 -3.82 -0.76
N THR A 351 5.09 -2.71 -1.43
CA THR A 351 3.96 -2.56 -2.36
C THR A 351 4.07 -3.46 -3.60
N SER A 352 5.24 -4.02 -3.89
CA SER A 352 5.46 -5.00 -4.95
C SER A 352 4.95 -6.41 -4.59
N GLY A 353 4.66 -6.68 -3.31
CA GLY A 353 4.16 -7.97 -2.83
C GLY A 353 2.66 -8.14 -3.07
N ILE A 354 2.27 -9.28 -3.65
CA ILE A 354 0.86 -9.71 -3.71
C ILE A 354 0.65 -10.78 -2.65
N ILE A 355 -0.24 -10.52 -1.70
CA ILE A 355 -0.68 -11.50 -0.70
C ILE A 355 -2.15 -11.78 -0.96
N GLU A 356 -2.47 -13.00 -1.41
CA GLU A 356 -3.84 -13.37 -1.75
C GLU A 356 -4.80 -13.12 -0.57
N GLY A 357 -5.88 -12.39 -0.83
CA GLY A 357 -6.89 -12.05 0.19
C GLY A 357 -6.48 -10.95 1.17
N ARG A 358 -5.34 -10.28 0.98
CA ARG A 358 -4.91 -9.11 1.76
C ARG A 358 -4.47 -7.99 0.80
N GLY A 359 -4.71 -6.74 1.19
CA GLY A 359 -4.10 -5.60 0.50
C GLY A 359 -2.57 -5.64 0.58
N PRO A 360 -1.87 -4.90 -0.30
CA PRO A 360 -0.41 -4.85 -0.27
C PRO A 360 0.08 -4.33 1.08
N GLN A 361 1.18 -4.92 1.53
CA GLN A 361 1.87 -4.42 2.70
C GLN A 361 2.63 -3.15 2.31
N THR A 362 2.36 -2.03 2.97
CA THR A 362 2.98 -0.74 2.64
C THR A 362 4.22 -0.44 3.47
N TYR A 363 4.34 -1.03 4.67
CA TYR A 363 5.52 -0.87 5.53
C TYR A 363 5.76 -2.09 6.43
N LEU A 364 6.98 -2.19 6.97
CA LEU A 364 7.35 -3.08 8.08
C LEU A 364 7.68 -2.26 9.33
N ASP A 365 7.38 -2.82 10.50
CA ASP A 365 7.82 -2.30 11.80
C ASP A 365 9.28 -2.66 12.09
N ILE A 366 10.14 -2.54 11.08
CA ILE A 366 11.60 -2.59 11.18
C ILE A 366 12.09 -1.15 11.05
N VAL A 367 12.89 -0.72 12.02
CA VAL A 367 13.35 0.67 12.18
C VAL A 367 14.86 0.74 12.27
N ASP A 368 15.42 1.96 12.20
CA ASP A 368 16.84 2.20 12.38
C ASP A 368 17.37 1.64 13.73
N GLY A 369 18.53 0.98 13.69
CA GLY A 369 19.10 0.27 14.84
C GLY A 369 18.40 -1.05 15.21
N GLY A 370 17.40 -1.48 14.43
CA GLY A 370 16.69 -2.73 14.61
C GLY A 370 17.55 -3.97 14.36
N GLU A 371 17.06 -5.13 14.77
CA GLU A 371 17.66 -6.43 14.48
C GLU A 371 16.63 -7.36 13.84
N VAL A 372 17.05 -8.05 12.78
CA VAL A 372 16.28 -9.10 12.12
C VAL A 372 17.15 -10.33 11.95
N ALA A 373 16.51 -11.49 11.85
CA ALA A 373 17.19 -12.74 11.54
C ALA A 373 16.70 -13.28 10.19
N SER A 374 17.61 -13.80 9.36
CA SER A 374 17.29 -14.34 8.03
C SER A 374 17.65 -15.82 7.96
N THR A 375 16.80 -16.69 7.40
CA THR A 375 17.08 -18.11 7.19
C THR A 375 17.99 -18.36 5.98
N ALA A 376 18.52 -19.58 5.85
CA ALA A 376 19.10 -20.01 4.58
C ALA A 376 18.01 -20.21 3.52
N TRP A 377 18.40 -20.21 2.25
CA TRP A 377 17.54 -20.61 1.15
C TRP A 377 17.11 -22.07 1.29
N GLN A 378 15.83 -22.33 1.08
CA GLN A 378 15.22 -23.67 1.10
C GLN A 378 14.29 -23.84 -0.10
N PRO A 379 13.92 -25.08 -0.49
CA PRO A 379 12.83 -25.24 -1.46
C PRO A 379 11.56 -24.60 -0.92
N ASP A 380 10.84 -23.87 -1.78
CA ASP A 380 9.55 -23.31 -1.41
C ASP A 380 8.54 -24.40 -1.00
N GLY A 381 7.69 -24.09 -0.02
CA GLY A 381 6.81 -25.04 0.66
C GLY A 381 7.47 -25.83 1.80
N THR A 382 8.74 -25.56 2.13
CA THR A 382 9.36 -26.06 3.36
C THR A 382 8.80 -25.31 4.58
N GLN A 383 8.61 -26.01 5.69
CA GLN A 383 8.15 -25.40 6.95
C GLN A 383 9.33 -24.70 7.65
N PHE A 384 9.11 -23.47 8.12
CA PHE A 384 10.06 -22.67 8.87
C PHE A 384 9.83 -22.76 10.39
#